data_AF-A0A2M7DL12-F1
#
_entry.id   AF-A0A2M7DL12-F1
#
_cell.length_a   1.000
_cell.length_b   1.000
_cell.length_c   1.000
_cell.angle_alpha   90.00
_cell.angle_beta   90.00
_cell.angle_gamma   90.00
#
_symmetry.space_group_name_H-M   'P 1'
#
loop_
_entity.id
_entity.type
_entity.pdbx_description
1 polymer ?
#
loop_
_entity_poly.entity_id
_entity_poly.type
_entity_poly.pdbx_seq_one_letter_code
_entity_poly.pdbx_strand_id
1 'polypeptide(L)'
;MGLHKILKIVALILALIGIVFLAIILVKGDDVVKATGEGLDGYMYIAYIMFVITLAITLLFSITQIFMHKEALKKTLVSTGLFLFIFIISYVLASGEAVSKAGVEVVSESGSKWVDTGLRMFYILAIFAIGTMVYSGIRKLIKS
;
A
#
# COMPACT_ATOMS: atom_id res chain seq x y z
N MET A 1 -26.48 3.95 14.04
CA MET A 1 -26.50 2.94 15.13
C MET A 1 -26.67 1.48 14.65
N GLY A 2 -27.13 1.21 13.42
CA GLY A 2 -27.28 -0.16 12.91
C GLY A 2 -25.99 -0.82 12.41
N LEU A 3 -25.19 -0.12 11.59
CA LEU A 3 -24.01 -0.70 10.93
C LEU A 3 -22.95 -1.25 11.91
N HIS A 4 -22.67 -0.52 12.99
CA HIS A 4 -21.72 -0.96 14.02
C HIS A 4 -22.18 -2.26 14.72
N LYS A 5 -23.48 -2.44 14.95
CA LYS A 5 -24.03 -3.67 15.53
C LYS A 5 -23.88 -4.85 14.56
N ILE A 6 -24.17 -4.63 13.28
CA ILE A 6 -24.05 -5.65 12.23
C ILE A 6 -22.59 -6.08 12.08
N LEU A 7 -21.66 -5.14 11.95
CA LEU A 7 -20.22 -5.44 11.85
C LEU A 7 -19.70 -6.21 13.06
N LYS A 8 -20.14 -5.85 14.27
CA LYS A 8 -19.74 -6.56 15.49
C LYS A 8 -20.22 -8.02 15.50
N ILE A 9 -21.45 -8.28 15.05
CA ILE A 9 -22.00 -9.63 14.96
C ILE A 9 -21.27 -10.44 13.89
N VAL A 10 -21.02 -9.86 12.70
CA VAL A 10 -20.28 -10.51 11.62
C VAL A 10 -18.85 -10.84 12.07
N ALA A 11 -18.16 -9.90 12.73
CA ALA A 11 -16.82 -10.13 13.26
C ALA A 11 -16.80 -11.25 14.32
N LEU A 12 -17.81 -11.31 15.19
CA LEU A 12 -17.92 -12.36 16.20
C LEU A 12 -18.13 -13.75 15.57
N ILE A 13 -18.99 -13.84 14.54
CA ILE A 13 -19.20 -15.10 13.81
C ILE A 13 -17.90 -15.53 13.12
N LEU A 14 -17.23 -14.63 12.39
CA LEU A 14 -15.96 -14.95 11.72
C LEU A 14 -14.87 -15.39 12.70
N ALA A 15 -14.78 -14.75 13.88
CA ALA A 15 -13.84 -15.13 14.93
C ALA A 15 -14.13 -16.54 15.48
N LEU A 16 -15.39 -16.87 15.76
CA LEU A 16 -15.78 -18.20 16.22
C LEU A 16 -15.47 -19.27 15.17
N ILE A 17 -15.77 -19.00 13.91
CA ILE A 17 -15.46 -19.93 12.81
C ILE A 17 -13.94 -20.11 12.69
N GLY A 18 -13.15 -19.04 12.78
CA GLY A 18 -11.68 -19.11 12.77
C GLY A 18 -11.12 -19.98 13.89
N ILE A 19 -11.66 -19.87 15.11
CA ILE A 19 -11.27 -20.72 16.25
C ILE A 19 -11.57 -22.20 15.97
N VAL A 20 -12.71 -22.52 15.35
CA VAL A 20 -13.08 -23.90 15.01
C VAL A 20 -12.09 -24.47 13.98
N PHE A 21 -11.75 -23.74 12.93
CA PHE A 21 -10.78 -24.23 11.94
C PHE A 21 -9.36 -24.35 12.50
N LEU A 22 -8.97 -23.45 13.41
CA LEU A 22 -7.72 -23.57 14.15
C LEU A 22 -7.72 -24.87 14.98
N ALA A 23 -8.81 -25.15 15.71
CA ALA A 23 -8.93 -26.39 16.48
C ALA A 23 -8.84 -27.65 15.59
N ILE A 24 -9.41 -27.63 14.38
CA ILE A 24 -9.29 -28.74 13.40
C ILE A 24 -7.82 -28.97 13.01
N ILE A 25 -7.05 -27.91 12.77
CA ILE A 25 -5.61 -28.01 12.46
C ILE A 25 -4.85 -28.63 13.64
N LEU A 26 -5.15 -28.19 14.87
CA LEU A 26 -4.50 -28.73 16.08
C LEU A 26 -4.82 -30.22 16.31
N VAL A 27 -6.05 -30.65 16.02
CA VAL A 27 -6.46 -32.06 16.19
C VAL A 27 -5.83 -32.97 15.13
N LYS A 28 -5.63 -32.49 13.90
CA LYS A 28 -4.96 -33.30 12.85
C LYS A 28 -3.48 -33.54 13.13
N GLY A 29 -2.84 -32.65 13.88
CA GLY A 29 -1.43 -32.77 14.26
C GLY A 29 -0.46 -32.24 13.20
N ASP A 30 0.65 -31.70 13.67
CA ASP A 30 1.61 -30.92 12.87
C ASP A 30 2.27 -31.77 11.75
N ASP A 31 2.52 -33.05 12.00
CA ASP A 31 3.14 -33.97 11.05
C ASP A 31 2.26 -34.26 9.83
N VAL A 32 0.94 -34.39 10.04
CA VAL A 32 -0.04 -34.65 8.96
C VAL A 32 -0.25 -33.38 8.13
N VAL A 33 -0.43 -32.24 8.80
CA VAL A 33 -0.66 -30.96 8.13
C VAL A 33 0.54 -30.57 7.25
N LYS A 34 1.78 -30.82 7.70
CA LYS A 34 2.99 -30.56 6.90
C LYS A 34 3.14 -31.48 5.70
N ALA A 35 2.72 -32.74 5.81
CA ALA A 35 2.89 -33.74 4.75
C ALA A 35 1.83 -33.62 3.65
N THR A 36 0.58 -33.31 3.99
CA THR A 36 -0.56 -33.38 3.06
C THR A 36 -1.33 -32.06 2.92
N GLY A 37 -1.09 -31.07 3.79
CA GLY A 37 -1.87 -29.83 3.84
C GLY A 37 -3.30 -30.00 4.37
N GLU A 38 -3.67 -31.21 4.79
CA GLU A 38 -5.04 -31.56 5.10
C GLU A 38 -5.54 -30.83 6.35
N GLY A 39 -6.69 -30.16 6.25
CA GLY A 39 -7.24 -29.33 7.34
C GLY A 39 -6.85 -27.85 7.28
N LEU A 40 -5.92 -27.46 6.40
CA LEU A 40 -5.56 -26.05 6.18
C LEU A 40 -6.59 -25.30 5.33
N ASP A 41 -7.26 -26.00 4.40
CA ASP A 41 -8.16 -25.39 3.41
C ASP A 41 -9.20 -24.46 4.04
N GLY A 42 -9.91 -24.94 5.07
CA GLY A 42 -10.95 -24.17 5.73
C GLY A 42 -10.42 -22.91 6.44
N TYR A 43 -9.23 -22.98 7.02
CA TYR A 43 -8.56 -21.82 7.61
C TYR A 43 -8.14 -20.81 6.53
N MET A 44 -7.62 -21.31 5.40
CA MET A 44 -7.21 -20.48 4.26
C MET A 44 -8.41 -19.75 3.63
N TYR A 45 -9.56 -20.43 3.47
CA TYR A 45 -10.77 -19.81 2.95
C TYR A 45 -11.25 -18.65 3.82
N ILE A 46 -11.21 -18.78 5.15
CA ILE A 46 -11.60 -17.70 6.07
C ILE A 46 -10.62 -16.55 5.99
N ALA A 47 -9.32 -16.84 5.91
CA ALA A 47 -8.30 -15.80 5.75
C ALA A 47 -8.53 -15.00 4.46
N TYR A 48 -8.83 -15.66 3.34
CA TYR A 48 -9.14 -14.98 2.09
C TYR A 48 -10.45 -14.17 2.16
N ILE A 49 -11.51 -14.72 2.78
CA ILE A 49 -12.77 -14.00 2.98
C ILE A 49 -12.53 -12.75 3.83
N MET A 50 -11.80 -12.85 4.94
CA MET A 50 -11.47 -11.70 5.78
C MET A 50 -10.62 -10.67 5.04
N PHE A 51 -9.65 -11.12 4.25
CA PHE A 51 -8.81 -10.24 3.45
C PHE A 51 -9.65 -9.43 2.46
N VAL A 52 -10.52 -10.09 1.70
CA VAL A 52 -11.40 -9.44 0.73
C VAL A 52 -12.37 -8.46 1.41
N ILE A 53 -13.00 -8.86 2.53
CA ILE A 53 -13.90 -7.97 3.29
C ILE A 53 -13.15 -6.74 3.79
N THR A 54 -11.97 -6.93 4.40
CA THR A 54 -11.18 -5.84 4.96
C THR A 54 -10.70 -4.90 3.86
N LEU A 55 -10.22 -5.44 2.76
CA LEU A 55 -9.79 -4.67 1.59
C LEU A 55 -10.95 -3.86 1.02
N ALA A 56 -12.13 -4.47 0.83
CA ALA A 56 -13.32 -3.80 0.34
C ALA A 56 -13.78 -2.67 1.26
N ILE A 57 -13.90 -2.93 2.57
CA ILE A 57 -14.31 -1.91 3.55
C ILE A 57 -13.28 -0.78 3.61
N THR A 58 -11.99 -1.10 3.64
CA THR A 58 -10.92 -0.10 3.72
C THR A 58 -10.90 0.79 2.48
N LEU A 59 -11.04 0.21 1.29
CA LEU A 59 -11.11 0.99 0.05
C LEU A 59 -12.36 1.88 0.00
N LEU A 60 -13.53 1.31 0.28
CA LEU A 60 -14.79 2.07 0.29
C LEU A 60 -14.75 3.19 1.33
N PHE A 61 -14.25 2.92 2.53
CA PHE A 61 -14.15 3.91 3.59
C PHE A 61 -13.11 4.99 3.24
N SER A 62 -11.94 4.60 2.73
CA SER A 62 -10.91 5.55 2.31
C SER A 62 -11.42 6.50 1.22
N ILE A 63 -12.09 5.97 0.20
CA ILE A 63 -12.67 6.77 -0.90
C ILE A 63 -13.77 7.69 -0.35
N THR A 64 -14.73 7.15 0.40
CA THR A 64 -15.84 7.94 0.95
C THR A 64 -15.36 9.02 1.92
N GLN A 65 -14.35 8.74 2.75
CA GLN A 65 -13.71 9.72 3.63
C GLN A 65 -13.11 10.89 2.85
N ILE A 66 -12.41 10.61 1.75
CA ILE A 66 -11.84 11.66 0.88
C ILE A 66 -12.96 12.54 0.30
N PHE A 67 -14.04 11.94 -0.22
CA PHE A 67 -15.13 12.71 -0.85
C PHE A 67 -16.05 13.45 0.14
N MET A 68 -16.31 12.89 1.32
CA MET A 68 -17.18 13.51 2.31
C MET A 68 -16.51 14.70 3.02
N HIS A 69 -15.19 14.67 3.17
CA HIS A 69 -14.44 15.71 3.86
C HIS A 69 -13.74 16.65 2.87
N LYS A 70 -14.30 17.84 2.65
CA LYS A 70 -13.74 18.86 1.74
C LYS A 70 -12.27 19.19 2.03
N GLU A 71 -11.86 19.18 3.30
CA GLU A 71 -10.47 19.43 3.68
C GLU A 71 -9.55 18.26 3.32
N ALA A 72 -9.99 17.02 3.56
CA ALA A 72 -9.26 15.82 3.17
C ALA A 72 -9.13 15.74 1.65
N LEU A 73 -10.22 15.98 0.91
CA LEU A 73 -10.23 16.04 -0.55
C LEU A 73 -9.18 17.02 -1.07
N LYS A 74 -9.16 18.25 -0.54
CA LYS A 74 -8.17 19.27 -0.95
C LYS A 74 -6.75 18.82 -0.65
N LYS A 75 -6.48 18.29 0.55
CA LYS A 75 -5.13 17.83 0.92
C LYS A 75 -4.67 16.69 0.03
N THR A 76 -5.51 15.67 -0.20
CA THR A 76 -5.21 14.55 -1.08
C THR A 76 -5.02 15.02 -2.52
N LEU A 77 -5.88 15.91 -3.02
CA LEU A 77 -5.76 16.42 -4.39
C LEU A 77 -4.47 17.23 -4.57
N VAL A 78 -4.10 18.06 -3.60
CA VAL A 78 -2.84 18.81 -3.63
C VAL A 78 -1.64 17.88 -3.54
N SER A 79 -1.65 16.88 -2.64
CA SER A 79 -0.52 15.95 -2.51
C SER A 79 -0.36 15.09 -3.76
N THR A 80 -1.45 14.52 -4.27
CA THR A 80 -1.44 13.69 -5.47
C THR A 80 -1.13 14.52 -6.71
N GLY A 81 -1.68 15.74 -6.82
CA GLY A 81 -1.38 16.65 -7.90
C GLY A 81 0.09 17.06 -7.95
N LEU A 82 0.69 17.39 -6.81
CA LEU A 82 2.11 17.72 -6.74
C LEU A 82 2.99 16.51 -7.06
N PHE A 83 2.63 15.33 -6.56
CA PHE A 83 3.33 14.09 -6.90
C PHE A 83 3.28 13.80 -8.41
N LEU A 84 2.10 13.90 -9.01
CA LEU A 84 1.91 13.72 -10.46
C LEU A 84 2.66 14.78 -11.28
N PHE A 85 2.68 16.03 -10.81
CA PHE A 85 3.44 17.09 -11.46
C PHE A 85 4.94 16.77 -11.51
N ILE A 86 5.51 16.33 -10.38
CA ILE A 86 6.92 15.91 -10.32
C ILE A 86 7.17 14.68 -11.18
N PHE A 87 6.23 13.72 -11.20
CA PHE A 87 6.30 12.55 -12.06
C PHE A 87 6.35 12.93 -13.55
N ILE A 88 5.45 13.81 -13.99
CA ILE A 88 5.39 14.28 -15.39
C ILE A 88 6.70 14.99 -15.77
N ILE A 89 7.18 15.90 -14.91
CA ILE A 89 8.48 16.58 -15.15
C ILE A 89 9.59 15.54 -15.26
N SER A 90 9.64 14.59 -14.33
CA SER A 90 10.68 13.55 -14.32
C SER A 90 10.63 12.66 -15.55
N TYR A 91 9.42 12.35 -16.05
CA TYR A 91 9.21 11.51 -17.24
C TYR A 91 9.53 12.25 -18.55
N VAL A 92 9.24 13.55 -18.63
CA VAL A 92 9.59 14.40 -19.78
C VAL A 92 11.09 14.64 -19.84
N LEU A 93 11.74 14.85 -18.70
CA LEU A 93 13.18 15.03 -18.61
C LEU A 93 13.97 13.72 -18.72
N ALA A 94 13.32 12.57 -18.53
CA ALA A 94 13.96 11.27 -18.68
C ALA A 94 14.22 11.00 -20.16
N SER A 95 15.50 10.88 -20.51
CA SER A 95 15.90 10.37 -21.81
C SER A 95 15.80 8.85 -21.78
N GLY A 96 15.12 8.27 -22.78
CA GLY A 96 15.12 6.82 -22.99
C GLY A 96 16.45 6.32 -23.57
N GLU A 97 17.52 7.12 -23.47
CA GLU A 97 18.84 6.70 -23.90
C GLU A 97 19.17 5.43 -23.11
N ALA A 98 19.34 4.34 -23.86
CA ALA A 98 19.82 3.09 -23.30
C ALA A 98 21.15 3.40 -22.62
N VAL A 99 21.20 3.29 -21.29
CA VAL A 99 22.43 3.45 -20.54
C VAL A 99 23.33 2.26 -20.89
N SER A 100 24.07 2.37 -21.99
CA SER A 100 25.20 1.50 -22.28
C SER A 100 26.35 1.92 -21.38
N LYS A 101 26.32 1.45 -20.13
CA LYS A 101 27.51 1.45 -19.28
C LYS A 101 27.80 0.03 -18.83
N ALA A 102 28.94 -0.45 -19.31
CA ALA A 102 29.67 -1.63 -18.84
C ALA A 102 29.02 -3.00 -19.13
N GLY A 103 28.84 -3.33 -20.42
CA GLY A 103 28.91 -4.73 -20.88
C GLY A 103 27.77 -5.67 -20.47
N VAL A 104 26.62 -5.14 -20.08
CA VAL A 104 25.41 -5.94 -19.82
C VAL A 104 24.32 -5.51 -20.80
N GLU A 105 23.60 -6.51 -21.29
CA GLU A 105 22.62 -6.46 -22.38
C GLU A 105 21.75 -5.22 -22.43
N VAL A 106 21.47 -4.80 -23.67
CA VAL A 106 20.63 -3.67 -24.03
C VAL A 106 19.28 -3.80 -23.33
N VAL A 107 19.08 -3.05 -22.25
CA VAL A 107 17.76 -2.87 -21.64
C VAL A 107 16.89 -2.14 -22.66
N SER A 108 15.69 -2.66 -22.94
CA SER A 108 14.71 -2.01 -23.82
C SER A 108 14.62 -0.51 -23.49
N GLU A 109 14.68 0.35 -24.51
CA GLU A 109 14.65 1.82 -24.39
C GLU A 109 13.49 2.31 -23.49
N SER A 110 12.37 1.59 -23.52
CA SER A 110 11.21 1.85 -22.67
C SER A 110 11.50 1.58 -21.20
N GLY A 111 12.13 0.45 -20.87
CA GLY A 111 12.49 0.09 -19.49
C GLY A 111 13.52 1.05 -18.91
N SER A 112 14.54 1.43 -19.69
CA SER A 112 15.54 2.43 -19.30
C SER A 112 14.88 3.77 -18.94
N LYS A 113 13.90 4.21 -19.75
CA LYS A 113 13.17 5.46 -19.50
C LYS A 113 12.36 5.43 -18.19
N TRP A 114 11.70 4.32 -17.86
CA TRP A 114 10.96 4.19 -16.60
C TRP A 114 11.89 4.23 -15.38
N VAL A 115 13.06 3.60 -15.47
CA VAL A 115 14.08 3.62 -14.41
C VAL A 115 14.65 5.02 -14.24
N ASP A 116 15.04 5.69 -15.33
CA ASP A 116 15.56 7.07 -15.27
C ASP A 116 14.50 8.05 -14.73
N THR A 117 13.25 7.90 -15.14
CA THR A 117 12.12 8.67 -14.57
C THR A 117 12.02 8.48 -13.06
N GLY A 118 12.04 7.23 -12.58
CA GLY A 118 11.96 6.93 -11.15
C GLY A 118 13.14 7.52 -10.36
N LEU A 119 14.35 7.44 -10.92
CA LEU A 119 15.55 7.97 -10.29
C LEU A 119 15.54 9.50 -10.22
N ARG A 120 15.16 10.18 -11.31
CA ARG A 120 14.97 11.64 -11.34
C ARG A 120 13.90 12.10 -10.37
N MET A 121 12.77 11.40 -10.33
CA MET A 121 11.68 11.68 -9.39
C MET A 121 12.17 11.55 -7.95
N PHE A 122 12.94 10.51 -7.64
CA PHE A 122 13.54 10.31 -6.32
C PHE A 122 14.46 11.46 -5.93
N TYR A 123 15.36 11.89 -6.82
CA TYR A 123 16.26 13.01 -6.53
C TYR A 123 15.53 14.32 -6.28
N ILE A 124 14.51 14.64 -7.08
CA ILE A 124 13.70 15.86 -6.89
C ILE A 124 12.99 15.80 -5.53
N LEU A 125 12.30 14.70 -5.24
CA LEU A 125 11.59 14.52 -3.98
C LEU A 125 12.52 14.53 -2.77
N ALA A 126 13.72 13.95 -2.87
CA ALA A 126 14.71 13.94 -1.80
C ALA A 126 15.17 15.37 -1.44
N ILE A 127 15.41 16.22 -2.43
CA ILE A 127 15.77 17.63 -2.21
C ILE A 127 14.62 18.36 -1.49
N PHE A 128 13.38 18.18 -1.94
CA PHE A 128 12.21 18.77 -1.27
C PHE A 128 12.02 18.25 0.16
N ALA A 129 12.24 16.96 0.39
CA ALA A 129 12.15 16.36 1.72
C ALA A 129 13.18 16.95 2.68
N ILE A 130 14.45 17.01 2.27
CA ILE A 130 15.51 17.62 3.09
C ILE A 130 15.19 19.10 3.37
N GLY A 131 14.81 19.87 2.33
CA GLY A 131 14.48 21.29 2.49
C GLY A 131 13.31 21.53 3.46
N THR A 132 12.24 20.75 3.35
CA THR A 132 11.08 20.86 4.25
C THR A 132 11.41 20.44 5.68
N MET A 133 12.24 19.41 5.87
CA MET A 133 12.71 18.98 7.20
C MET A 133 13.58 20.06 7.87
N VAL A 134 14.52 20.65 7.13
CA VAL A 134 15.37 21.74 7.64
C VAL A 134 14.52 22.97 8.01
N TYR A 135 13.61 23.38 7.12
CA TYR A 135 12.70 24.48 7.40
C TYR A 135 11.83 24.24 8.64
N SER A 136 11.24 23.04 8.73
CA SER A 136 10.42 22.63 9.88
C SER A 136 11.23 22.63 11.18
N GLY A 137 12.47 22.12 11.13
CA GLY A 137 13.41 22.11 12.25
C GLY A 137 13.74 23.52 12.73
N ILE A 138 14.16 24.42 11.83
CA ILE A 138 14.49 25.81 12.16
C ILE A 138 13.27 26.56 12.73
N ARG A 139 12.10 26.41 12.09
CA ARG A 139 10.87 27.07 12.55
C ARG A 139 10.47 26.62 13.96
N LYS A 140 10.68 25.34 14.28
CA LYS A 140 10.40 24.79 15.62
C LYS A 140 11.32 25.37 16.69
N LEU A 141 12.57 25.67 16.34
CA LEU A 141 13.54 26.31 17.25
C LEU A 141 13.24 27.79 17.48
N ILE A 142 12.80 28.53 16.44
CA ILE A 142 12.51 29.96 16.53
C ILE A 142 11.17 30.24 17.24
N LYS A 143 10.22 29.30 17.17
CA LYS A 143 8.89 29.44 17.80
C LYS A 143 8.82 28.80 19.20
N SER A 144 9.94 28.31 19.71
CA SER A 144 10.11 27.91 21.11
C SER A 144 10.61 29.08 21.94
#